data_AF-A0A9P7EZD3-F1
#
_entry.id   AF-A0A9P7EZD3-F1
#
_cell.length_a   1.000
_cell.length_b   1.000
_cell.length_c   1.000
_cell.angle_alpha   90.00
_cell.angle_beta   90.00
_cell.angle_gamma   90.00
#
_symmetry.space_group_name_H-M   'P 1'
#
loop_
_entity.id
_entity.type
_entity.pdbx_description
1 polymer ?
#
loop_
_entity_poly.entity_id
_entity_poly.type
_entity_poly.pdbx_seq_one_letter_code
_entity_poly.pdbx_strand_id
1 'polypeptide(L)'
;MTTAVSTSSELSSLPDVLSGSLLASSSSNLHFLAELPTNALSDLLSTPTALTTQSHTLTSSLTALTHTSYPTFLSLHHTSTALLTSLSSFDTSLNSLINTALPALDDAARVFREKTGPEVIEGRQKARVVLEQHDKLCDLLDVPVLIDTCVRNGLYAEALSLAAHASSALSSLIAQSRKSSSGDEEATHGLPLQLADSLQAEIASSLHSMQLILLNTLYEPARKLPAFWKAVQFLRRMKAIHEDELALVFISARIGCLRDTLDGIERDAGIPSDAGSLEFKFPAGSTVEEREREIDREADDVARFLKKYIDIWREGAYDLVTQYTTIFLDRSHAGARIAPSADQDASTSSYIIRQTLPSTLLELLLPTLRSYLERAYPHLAPLATQLAYCSSALARVGMDFRALLSPLISRSVINGFVRDVRLGAEHEWSGVVAKHVTNKPKPSAPSIWLVATPNSVPAFKTLALSPSNASHSPPQVLTAFPPLAKMLNAYIRALNRLRMLAPVDALWGVVDGAEECLANTGHGLLQYAKDWRGGDAKEIQILQAAGAAYTRVLVPWLQRAIVEGVFSASLNDRQSAVDGAGDPVVGEKGKRELSFIVREWESWLGSTGI
;
A
#
# COMPACT_ATOMS: atom_id res chain seq x y z
N MET A 1 116.45 -62.72 -38.51
CA MET A 1 116.20 -62.62 -39.96
C MET A 1 116.03 -61.14 -40.25
N THR A 2 117.16 -60.48 -40.54
CA THR A 2 117.61 -60.12 -41.91
C THR A 2 116.79 -58.93 -42.39
N THR A 3 117.33 -57.72 -42.52
CA THR A 3 118.51 -57.35 -43.32
C THR A 3 118.98 -55.96 -42.87
N ALA A 4 120.23 -55.81 -42.44
CA ALA A 4 121.41 -55.56 -43.30
C ALA A 4 121.39 -54.11 -43.85
N VAL A 5 122.19 -53.20 -43.29
CA VAL A 5 123.65 -53.02 -43.47
C VAL A 5 123.90 -51.91 -44.50
N SER A 6 124.62 -50.88 -44.06
CA SER A 6 125.74 -50.24 -44.79
C SER A 6 126.14 -48.98 -44.01
N THR A 7 127.04 -49.05 -43.03
CA THR A 7 128.49 -48.82 -43.15
C THR A 7 128.88 -47.68 -44.10
N SER A 8 128.95 -46.47 -43.55
CA SER A 8 129.89 -45.44 -43.97
C SER A 8 130.01 -44.38 -42.88
N SER A 9 131.16 -44.37 -42.20
CA SER A 9 131.90 -43.17 -41.80
C SER A 9 131.11 -41.87 -41.72
N GLU A 10 130.62 -41.51 -40.54
CA GLU A 10 130.71 -40.15 -39.98
C GLU A 10 130.70 -40.27 -38.44
N LEU A 11 131.41 -39.37 -37.77
CA LEU A 11 131.49 -39.29 -36.31
C LEU A 11 130.09 -39.08 -35.70
N SER A 12 129.55 -40.06 -34.98
CA SER A 12 128.50 -39.81 -33.97
C SER A 12 129.09 -40.01 -32.58
N SER A 13 129.68 -38.91 -32.13
CA SER A 13 129.87 -38.41 -30.77
C SER A 13 129.45 -39.32 -29.58
N LEU A 14 130.30 -39.30 -28.55
CA LEU A 14 130.13 -39.81 -27.18
C LEU A 14 128.76 -39.57 -26.46
N PRO A 15 127.91 -38.58 -26.82
CA PRO A 15 126.60 -38.39 -26.19
C PRO A 15 125.64 -39.55 -26.43
N ASP A 16 125.69 -40.26 -27.57
CA ASP A 16 124.65 -41.25 -27.91
C ASP A 16 124.72 -42.54 -27.06
N VAL A 17 125.89 -42.86 -26.50
CA VAL A 17 126.06 -44.02 -25.59
C VAL A 17 125.62 -43.69 -24.16
N LEU A 18 125.59 -42.40 -23.79
CA LEU A 18 125.20 -41.94 -22.44
C LEU A 18 123.71 -41.61 -22.32
N SER A 19 122.96 -41.53 -23.43
CA SER A 19 121.52 -41.23 -23.49
C SER A 19 120.62 -42.28 -22.79
N GLY A 20 121.13 -43.47 -22.47
CA GLY A 20 120.36 -44.59 -21.90
C GLY A 20 120.36 -44.71 -20.38
N SER A 21 121.11 -43.88 -19.65
CA SER A 21 121.18 -43.92 -18.19
C SER A 21 121.00 -42.53 -17.59
N LEU A 22 120.21 -42.42 -16.52
CA LEU A 22 119.72 -41.18 -15.88
C LEU A 22 120.81 -40.24 -15.33
N LEU A 23 122.08 -40.46 -15.65
CA LEU A 23 123.22 -39.62 -15.26
C LEU A 23 123.42 -38.38 -16.16
N ALA A 24 122.75 -38.31 -17.32
CA ALA A 24 122.93 -37.25 -18.32
C ALA A 24 121.94 -36.06 -18.24
N SER A 25 121.03 -36.01 -17.27
CA SER A 25 120.01 -34.94 -17.18
C SER A 25 120.43 -33.71 -16.35
N SER A 26 121.55 -33.77 -15.63
CA SER A 26 122.04 -32.66 -14.81
C SER A 26 123.19 -31.93 -15.51
N SER A 27 123.00 -30.64 -15.83
CA SER A 27 123.95 -29.81 -16.60
C SER A 27 125.37 -29.75 -16.03
N SER A 28 125.50 -29.90 -14.71
CA SER A 28 126.78 -29.95 -13.99
C SER A 28 127.64 -31.18 -14.34
N ASN A 29 127.02 -32.32 -14.61
CA ASN A 29 127.74 -33.55 -14.97
C ASN A 29 128.32 -33.47 -16.39
N LEU A 30 127.65 -32.77 -17.30
CA LEU A 30 128.12 -32.57 -18.67
C LEU A 30 129.33 -31.62 -18.74
N HIS A 31 129.39 -30.60 -17.88
CA HIS A 31 130.53 -29.68 -17.81
C HIS A 31 131.80 -30.38 -17.31
N PHE A 32 131.66 -31.20 -16.26
CA PHE A 32 132.78 -31.94 -15.68
C PHE A 32 133.34 -32.99 -16.66
N LEU A 33 132.47 -33.68 -17.42
CA LEU A 33 132.87 -34.63 -18.47
C LEU A 33 133.57 -33.94 -19.66
N ALA A 34 133.30 -32.66 -19.91
CA ALA A 34 133.94 -31.89 -20.97
C ALA A 34 135.34 -31.36 -20.60
N GLU A 35 135.68 -31.22 -19.31
CA GLU A 35 137.00 -30.78 -18.82
C GLU A 35 138.03 -31.92 -18.69
N LEU A 36 137.57 -33.17 -18.67
CA LEU A 36 138.41 -34.37 -18.56
C LEU A 36 139.46 -34.58 -19.67
N PRO A 37 139.22 -34.26 -20.97
CA PRO A 37 140.21 -34.45 -22.03
C PRO A 37 141.27 -33.33 -22.12
N THR A 38 141.13 -32.23 -21.38
CA THR A 38 142.10 -31.10 -21.42
C THR A 38 143.23 -31.19 -20.38
N ASN A 39 143.16 -32.13 -19.44
CA ASN A 39 144.17 -32.27 -18.37
C ASN A 39 145.26 -33.31 -18.69
N ALA A 40 146.50 -33.01 -18.29
CA ALA A 40 147.67 -33.83 -18.55
C ALA A 40 147.58 -35.23 -17.90
N LEU A 41 148.12 -36.25 -18.58
CA LEU A 41 147.95 -37.68 -18.25
C LEU A 41 148.30 -38.06 -16.79
N SER A 42 149.22 -37.34 -16.16
CA SER A 42 149.62 -37.55 -14.76
C SER A 42 148.52 -37.17 -13.76
N ASP A 43 147.72 -36.15 -14.05
CA ASP A 43 146.59 -35.75 -13.19
C ASP A 43 145.39 -36.68 -13.36
N LEU A 44 145.18 -37.21 -14.58
CA LEU A 44 144.09 -38.15 -14.89
C LEU A 44 144.24 -39.52 -14.18
N LEU A 45 145.46 -39.91 -13.83
CA LEU A 45 145.72 -41.13 -13.06
C LEU A 45 145.51 -40.93 -11.54
N SER A 46 145.53 -39.69 -11.04
CA SER A 46 145.35 -39.38 -9.61
C SER A 46 143.91 -38.93 -9.25
N THR A 47 143.13 -38.48 -10.22
CA THR A 47 141.72 -38.11 -10.07
C THR A 47 140.78 -39.22 -9.59
N PRO A 48 140.87 -40.50 -10.01
CA PRO A 48 140.00 -41.53 -9.46
C PRO A 48 140.23 -41.74 -7.96
N THR A 49 141.46 -41.65 -7.48
CA THR A 49 141.75 -41.70 -6.03
C THR A 49 141.21 -40.49 -5.29
N ALA A 50 141.25 -39.28 -5.87
CA ALA A 50 140.69 -38.07 -5.28
C ALA A 50 139.15 -38.04 -5.29
N LEU A 51 138.50 -38.52 -6.35
CA LEU A 51 137.04 -38.69 -6.41
C LEU A 51 136.57 -39.80 -5.49
N THR A 52 137.35 -40.86 -5.30
CA THR A 52 137.00 -41.92 -4.34
C THR A 52 137.06 -41.38 -2.91
N THR A 53 138.06 -40.56 -2.57
CA THR A 53 138.12 -39.92 -1.24
C THR A 53 137.04 -38.84 -1.07
N GLN A 54 136.71 -38.05 -2.09
CA GLN A 54 135.59 -37.10 -2.05
C GLN A 54 134.22 -37.79 -1.97
N SER A 55 134.01 -38.88 -2.72
CA SER A 55 132.81 -39.70 -2.63
C SER A 55 132.70 -40.32 -1.25
N HIS A 56 133.77 -40.88 -0.67
CA HIS A 56 133.72 -41.43 0.68
C HIS A 56 133.44 -40.36 1.74
N THR A 57 133.99 -39.15 1.60
CA THR A 57 133.70 -38.04 2.52
C THR A 57 132.29 -37.50 2.34
N LEU A 58 131.79 -37.33 1.11
CA LEU A 58 130.41 -36.94 0.85
C LEU A 58 129.43 -38.01 1.30
N THR A 59 129.71 -39.28 1.07
CA THR A 59 128.85 -40.38 1.52
C THR A 59 128.88 -40.47 3.04
N SER A 60 130.02 -40.29 3.69
CA SER A 60 130.09 -40.19 5.16
C SER A 60 129.31 -38.98 5.68
N SER A 61 129.40 -37.83 5.01
CA SER A 61 128.70 -36.60 5.35
C SER A 61 127.18 -36.70 5.12
N LEU A 62 126.77 -37.33 4.02
CA LEU A 62 125.37 -37.57 3.65
C LEU A 62 124.79 -38.66 4.55
N THR A 63 125.56 -39.70 4.90
CA THR A 63 125.13 -40.72 5.87
C THR A 63 124.97 -40.09 7.24
N ALA A 64 125.91 -39.24 7.69
CA ALA A 64 125.78 -38.47 8.92
C ALA A 64 124.59 -37.48 8.86
N LEU A 65 124.33 -36.83 7.72
CA LEU A 65 123.18 -35.96 7.53
C LEU A 65 121.87 -36.75 7.55
N THR A 66 121.79 -37.90 6.88
CA THR A 66 120.61 -38.77 6.92
C THR A 66 120.39 -39.36 8.30
N HIS A 67 121.44 -39.65 9.06
CA HIS A 67 121.30 -40.13 10.44
C HIS A 67 120.87 -39.03 11.40
N THR A 68 121.29 -37.77 11.15
CA THR A 68 120.96 -36.62 12.01
C THR A 68 119.63 -35.96 11.63
N SER A 69 119.22 -36.03 10.35
CA SER A 69 118.06 -35.32 9.81
C SER A 69 117.06 -36.21 9.04
N TYR A 70 117.06 -37.54 9.22
CA TYR A 70 116.04 -38.45 8.69
C TYR A 70 114.57 -38.05 8.97
N PRO A 71 114.22 -37.49 10.15
CA PRO A 71 112.84 -37.07 10.42
C PRO A 71 112.31 -36.02 9.44
N THR A 72 113.19 -35.15 8.95
CA THR A 72 112.83 -34.06 8.02
C THR A 72 112.48 -34.59 6.62
N PHE A 73 113.11 -35.69 6.19
CA PHE A 73 112.79 -36.31 4.90
C PHE A 73 111.47 -37.08 4.95
N LEU A 74 111.18 -37.76 6.07
CA LEU A 74 109.87 -38.39 6.27
C LEU A 74 108.74 -37.35 6.31
N SER A 75 108.96 -36.20 6.96
CA SER A 75 107.96 -35.14 6.98
C SER A 75 107.72 -34.56 5.59
N LEU A 76 108.77 -34.36 4.79
CA LEU A 76 108.66 -33.85 3.42
C LEU A 76 107.92 -34.82 2.49
N HIS A 77 108.18 -36.13 2.62
CA HIS A 77 107.44 -37.12 1.85
C HIS A 77 105.97 -37.16 2.27
N HIS A 78 105.69 -37.12 3.58
CA HIS A 78 104.32 -37.09 4.10
C HIS A 78 103.54 -35.84 3.66
N THR A 79 104.17 -34.66 3.66
CA THR A 79 103.52 -33.43 3.22
C THR A 79 103.27 -33.43 1.71
N SER A 80 104.19 -33.97 0.91
CA SER A 80 104.00 -34.04 -0.55
C SER A 80 102.89 -35.00 -0.96
N THR A 81 102.77 -36.16 -0.31
CA THR A 81 101.68 -37.11 -0.62
C THR A 81 100.33 -36.58 -0.11
N ALA A 82 100.30 -35.95 1.06
CA ALA A 82 99.10 -35.30 1.58
C ALA A 82 98.62 -34.12 0.70
N LEU A 83 99.54 -33.39 0.06
CA LEU A 83 99.19 -32.31 -0.86
C LEU A 83 98.55 -32.86 -2.13
N LEU A 84 99.11 -33.93 -2.71
CA LEU A 84 98.56 -34.55 -3.92
C LEU A 84 97.17 -35.15 -3.70
N THR A 85 96.91 -35.74 -2.52
CA THR A 85 95.57 -36.25 -2.17
C THR A 85 94.57 -35.13 -1.87
N SER A 86 95.02 -34.02 -1.29
CA SER A 86 94.17 -32.83 -1.09
C SER A 86 93.82 -32.14 -2.41
N LEU A 87 94.74 -32.14 -3.38
CA LEU A 87 94.48 -31.56 -4.69
C LEU A 87 93.47 -32.39 -5.50
N SER A 88 93.53 -33.72 -5.42
CA SER A 88 92.54 -34.59 -6.07
C SER A 88 91.16 -34.53 -5.40
N SER A 89 91.11 -34.40 -4.07
CA SER A 89 89.83 -34.17 -3.36
C SER A 89 89.23 -32.80 -3.67
N PHE A 90 90.07 -31.78 -3.87
CA PHE A 90 89.63 -30.46 -4.33
C PHE A 90 89.04 -30.52 -5.75
N ASP A 91 89.72 -31.19 -6.68
CA ASP A 91 89.26 -31.32 -8.07
C ASP A 91 87.92 -32.07 -8.16
N THR A 92 87.76 -33.16 -7.40
CA THR A 92 86.47 -33.88 -7.32
C THR A 92 85.36 -33.02 -6.72
N SER A 93 85.66 -32.22 -5.69
CA SER A 93 84.69 -31.29 -5.08
C SER A 93 84.28 -30.18 -6.05
N LEU A 94 85.23 -29.65 -6.83
CA LEU A 94 85.00 -28.60 -7.81
C LEU A 94 84.17 -29.13 -8.98
N ASN A 95 84.47 -30.34 -9.46
CA ASN A 95 83.66 -31.01 -10.48
C ASN A 95 82.24 -31.33 -9.99
N SER A 96 82.06 -31.69 -8.70
CA SER A 96 80.74 -31.87 -8.11
C SER A 96 79.96 -30.55 -8.08
N LEU A 97 80.59 -29.45 -7.66
CA LEU A 97 79.99 -28.12 -7.63
C LEU A 97 79.52 -27.66 -9.01
N ILE A 98 80.39 -27.78 -10.02
CA ILE A 98 80.11 -27.32 -11.39
C ILE A 98 79.04 -28.18 -12.05
N ASN A 99 79.16 -29.51 -11.99
CA ASN A 99 78.31 -30.38 -12.79
C ASN A 99 76.96 -30.71 -12.13
N THR A 100 76.86 -30.64 -10.79
CA THR A 100 75.64 -31.10 -10.08
C THR A 100 74.94 -29.99 -9.29
N ALA A 101 75.67 -29.24 -8.47
CA ALA A 101 75.06 -28.27 -7.57
C ALA A 101 74.58 -27.00 -8.31
N LEU A 102 75.36 -26.50 -9.27
CA LEU A 102 75.01 -25.27 -10.00
C LEU A 102 73.77 -25.45 -10.90
N PRO A 103 73.64 -26.53 -11.70
CA PRO A 103 72.44 -26.77 -12.51
C PRO A 103 71.21 -27.05 -11.65
N ALA A 104 71.35 -27.80 -10.55
CA ALA A 104 70.24 -28.06 -9.62
C ALA A 104 69.73 -26.76 -8.96
N LEU A 105 70.63 -25.80 -8.68
CA LEU A 105 70.25 -24.49 -8.17
C LEU A 105 69.51 -23.66 -9.23
N ASP A 106 69.94 -23.70 -10.49
CA ASP A 106 69.28 -22.98 -11.58
C ASP A 106 67.88 -23.53 -11.87
N ASP A 107 67.72 -24.86 -11.91
CA ASP A 107 66.40 -25.50 -12.06
C ASP A 107 65.48 -25.16 -10.87
N ALA A 108 65.99 -25.17 -9.64
CA ALA A 108 65.23 -24.76 -8.46
C ALA A 108 64.83 -23.27 -8.53
N ALA A 109 65.71 -22.40 -9.03
CA ALA A 109 65.40 -20.98 -9.23
C ALA A 109 64.37 -20.75 -10.35
N ARG A 110 64.39 -21.55 -11.42
CA ARG A 110 63.37 -21.51 -12.48
C ARG A 110 62.01 -21.95 -11.94
N VAL A 111 61.94 -23.08 -11.24
CA VAL A 111 60.72 -23.58 -10.60
C VAL A 111 60.18 -22.58 -9.57
N PHE A 112 61.05 -21.96 -8.77
CA PHE A 112 60.64 -20.92 -7.84
C PHE A 112 60.03 -19.71 -8.54
N ARG A 113 60.63 -19.26 -9.65
CA ARG A 113 60.12 -18.14 -10.45
C ARG A 113 58.76 -18.46 -11.10
N GLU A 114 58.62 -19.66 -11.65
CA GLU A 114 57.38 -20.12 -12.29
C GLU A 114 56.23 -20.27 -11.29
N LYS A 115 56.51 -20.75 -10.07
CA LYS A 115 55.47 -20.88 -9.02
C LYS A 115 55.18 -19.57 -8.30
N THR A 116 56.21 -18.77 -8.02
CA THR A 116 56.05 -17.54 -7.24
C THR A 116 55.54 -16.39 -8.10
N GLY A 117 55.89 -16.36 -9.39
CA GLY A 117 55.53 -15.30 -10.33
C GLY A 117 54.02 -15.07 -10.46
N PRO A 118 53.28 -15.94 -11.15
CA PRO A 118 51.87 -15.72 -11.44
C PRO A 118 50.99 -15.87 -10.20
N GLU A 119 51.11 -16.93 -9.41
CA GLU A 119 50.15 -17.15 -8.31
C GLU A 119 50.43 -16.27 -7.09
N VAL A 120 51.68 -16.20 -6.63
CA VAL A 120 52.00 -15.56 -5.35
C VAL A 120 52.15 -14.04 -5.49
N ILE A 121 52.80 -13.55 -6.55
CA ILE A 121 52.96 -12.09 -6.74
C ILE A 121 51.62 -11.48 -7.17
N GLU A 122 50.86 -12.09 -8.08
CA GLU A 122 49.54 -11.57 -8.46
C GLU A 122 48.57 -11.64 -7.27
N GLY A 123 48.60 -12.73 -6.48
CA GLY A 123 47.84 -12.85 -5.24
C GLY A 123 48.21 -11.78 -4.20
N ARG A 124 49.50 -11.52 -3.99
CA ARG A 124 49.97 -10.44 -3.10
C ARG A 124 49.63 -9.06 -3.64
N GLN A 125 49.71 -8.84 -4.94
CA GLN A 125 49.35 -7.57 -5.56
C GLN A 125 47.85 -7.31 -5.42
N LYS A 126 47.00 -8.31 -5.68
CA LYS A 126 45.55 -8.25 -5.41
C LYS A 126 45.27 -7.96 -3.94
N ALA A 127 45.90 -8.70 -3.02
CA ALA A 127 45.74 -8.49 -1.58
C ALA A 127 46.19 -7.08 -1.15
N ARG A 128 47.28 -6.56 -1.72
CA ARG A 128 47.77 -5.20 -1.43
C ARG A 128 46.78 -4.14 -1.91
N VAL A 129 46.24 -4.28 -3.12
CA VAL A 129 45.24 -3.36 -3.67
C VAL A 129 43.96 -3.38 -2.84
N VAL A 130 43.51 -4.55 -2.41
CA VAL A 130 42.35 -4.69 -1.51
C VAL A 130 42.63 -4.03 -0.15
N LEU A 131 43.82 -4.22 0.42
CA LEU A 131 44.20 -3.60 1.69
C LEU A 131 44.28 -2.07 1.57
N GLU A 132 44.82 -1.55 0.47
CA GLU A 132 44.92 -0.09 0.19
C GLU A 132 43.55 0.58 0.00
N GLN A 133 42.56 -0.14 -0.54
CA GLN A 133 41.20 0.38 -0.77
C GLN A 133 40.16 -0.15 0.23
N HIS A 134 40.59 -0.85 1.28
CA HIS A 134 39.71 -1.52 2.23
C HIS A 134 38.73 -0.53 2.89
N ASP A 135 39.25 0.59 3.40
CA ASP A 135 38.45 1.59 4.11
C ASP A 135 37.33 2.15 3.22
N LYS A 136 37.64 2.44 1.95
CA LYS A 136 36.66 2.96 0.99
C LYS A 136 35.61 1.92 0.59
N LEU A 137 35.98 0.64 0.57
CA LEU A 137 35.05 -0.45 0.33
C LEU A 137 34.11 -0.61 1.52
N CYS A 138 34.62 -0.54 2.75
CA CYS A 138 33.80 -0.54 3.96
C CYS A 138 32.82 0.64 3.96
N ASP A 139 33.29 1.87 3.70
CA ASP A 139 32.44 3.05 3.62
C ASP A 139 31.30 2.86 2.61
N LEU A 140 31.57 2.24 1.46
CA LEU A 140 30.58 1.98 0.41
C LEU A 140 29.56 0.89 0.82
N LEU A 141 30.00 -0.13 1.56
CA LEU A 141 29.17 -1.20 2.11
C LEU A 141 28.30 -0.71 3.28
N ASP A 142 28.73 0.34 3.99
CA ASP A 142 27.99 0.92 5.11
C ASP A 142 26.85 1.86 4.66
N VAL A 143 26.92 2.37 3.42
CA VAL A 143 25.91 3.31 2.89
C VAL A 143 24.47 2.78 2.98
N PRO A 144 24.13 1.55 2.50
CA PRO A 144 22.76 1.07 2.56
C PRO A 144 22.22 0.96 3.99
N VAL A 145 23.06 0.54 4.94
CA VAL A 145 22.71 0.45 6.37
C VAL A 145 22.47 1.85 6.95
N LEU A 146 23.29 2.83 6.54
CA LEU A 146 23.11 4.23 6.95
C LEU A 146 21.82 4.82 6.37
N ILE A 147 21.49 4.52 5.11
CA ILE A 147 20.21 4.91 4.50
C ILE A 147 19.04 4.31 5.28
N ASP A 148 19.07 3.01 5.59
CA ASP A 148 18.01 2.37 6.37
C ASP A 148 17.84 3.02 7.75
N THR A 149 18.96 3.34 8.41
CA THR A 149 18.96 4.04 9.70
C THR A 149 18.34 5.44 9.59
N CYS A 150 18.69 6.22 8.55
CA CYS A 150 18.08 7.52 8.29
C CYS A 150 16.57 7.40 8.00
N VAL A 151 16.15 6.38 7.25
CA VAL A 151 14.73 6.12 6.93
C VAL A 151 13.94 5.79 8.18
N ARG A 152 14.48 4.92 9.05
CA ARG A 152 13.88 4.58 10.35
C ARG A 152 13.76 5.78 11.29
N ASN A 153 14.71 6.72 11.23
CA ASN A 153 14.71 7.94 12.02
C ASN A 153 13.87 9.09 11.41
N GLY A 154 13.29 8.91 10.22
CA GLY A 154 12.49 9.95 9.55
C GLY A 154 13.32 11.08 8.92
N LEU A 155 14.63 10.90 8.77
CA LEU A 155 15.57 11.84 8.16
C LEU A 155 15.64 11.63 6.64
N TYR A 156 14.50 11.76 5.95
CA TYR A 156 14.36 11.44 4.52
C TYR A 156 15.21 12.31 3.59
N ALA A 157 15.51 13.55 3.98
CA ALA A 157 16.33 14.44 3.16
C ALA A 157 17.78 13.95 3.05
N GLU A 158 18.35 13.48 4.15
CA GLU A 158 19.72 12.94 4.24
C GLU A 158 19.82 11.61 3.52
N ALA A 159 18.84 10.72 3.74
CA ALA A 159 18.73 9.44 3.04
C ALA A 159 18.75 9.62 1.50
N LEU A 160 17.98 10.59 0.98
CA LEU A 160 17.96 10.89 -0.45
C LEU A 160 19.29 11.45 -0.97
N SER A 161 19.94 12.33 -0.22
CA SER A 161 21.25 12.86 -0.62
C SER A 161 22.33 11.77 -0.65
N LEU A 162 22.30 10.87 0.34
CA LEU A 162 23.23 9.76 0.46
C LEU A 162 23.03 8.74 -0.66
N ALA A 163 21.76 8.38 -0.96
CA ALA A 163 21.42 7.50 -2.07
C ALA A 163 21.84 8.09 -3.42
N ALA A 164 21.64 9.39 -3.65
CA ALA A 164 22.06 10.06 -4.88
C ALA A 164 23.58 10.07 -5.04
N HIS A 165 24.32 10.38 -3.97
CA HIS A 165 25.77 10.36 -3.96
C HIS A 165 26.32 8.95 -4.24
N ALA A 166 25.81 7.93 -3.54
CA ALA A 166 26.24 6.55 -3.70
C ALA A 166 25.92 5.99 -5.08
N SER A 167 24.72 6.29 -5.62
CA SER A 167 24.36 5.88 -7.00
C SER A 167 25.22 6.56 -8.06
N SER A 168 25.58 7.84 -7.86
CA SER A 168 26.51 8.55 -8.75
C SER A 168 27.94 7.98 -8.66
N ALA A 169 28.40 7.62 -7.46
CA ALA A 169 29.70 7.01 -7.26
C ALA A 169 29.78 5.63 -7.93
N LEU A 170 28.81 4.76 -7.67
CA LEU A 170 28.70 3.42 -8.26
C LEU A 170 28.63 3.47 -9.79
N SER A 171 27.79 4.34 -10.36
CA SER A 171 27.71 4.51 -11.81
C SER A 171 29.02 5.03 -12.43
N SER A 172 29.75 5.91 -11.73
CA SER A 172 31.07 6.37 -12.17
C SER A 172 32.11 5.24 -12.18
N LEU A 173 32.07 4.33 -11.20
CA LEU A 173 32.96 3.17 -11.12
C LEU A 173 32.67 2.18 -12.26
N ILE A 174 31.39 1.95 -12.56
CA ILE A 174 30.98 1.13 -13.71
C ILE A 174 31.48 1.75 -15.03
N ALA A 175 31.37 3.07 -15.17
CA ALA A 175 31.85 3.78 -16.37
C ALA A 175 33.39 3.75 -16.52
N GLN A 176 34.13 3.82 -15.42
CA GLN A 176 35.60 3.70 -15.43
C GLN A 176 36.05 2.29 -15.80
N SER A 177 35.40 1.26 -15.26
CA SER A 177 35.69 -0.15 -15.58
C SER A 177 35.46 -0.46 -17.07
N ARG A 178 34.43 0.12 -17.70
CA ARG A 178 34.18 -0.03 -19.14
C ARG A 178 35.21 0.69 -20.02
N LYS A 179 35.82 1.78 -19.54
CA LYS A 179 36.88 2.49 -20.29
C LYS A 179 38.22 1.76 -20.24
N SER A 180 38.53 1.04 -19.17
CA SER A 180 39.74 0.22 -19.09
C SER A 180 39.69 -1.03 -19.98
N SER A 181 38.50 -1.48 -20.41
CA SER A 181 38.33 -2.66 -21.26
C SER A 181 38.20 -2.35 -22.76
N SER A 182 38.24 -1.09 -23.19
CA SER A 182 38.12 -0.71 -24.61
C SER A 182 39.45 -0.75 -25.38
N GLY A 183 40.46 -1.47 -24.86
CA GLY A 183 41.79 -1.60 -25.46
C GLY A 183 42.04 -2.91 -26.20
N ASP A 184 41.31 -3.98 -25.90
CA ASP A 184 41.50 -5.30 -26.52
C ASP A 184 40.15 -5.85 -26.97
N GLU A 185 39.94 -5.82 -28.28
CA GLU A 185 38.85 -6.55 -28.93
C GLU A 185 39.12 -8.05 -28.80
N GLU A 186 38.10 -8.78 -28.38
CA GLU A 186 37.99 -10.25 -28.32
C GLU A 186 38.44 -10.94 -27.03
N ALA A 187 37.43 -11.52 -26.36
CA ALA A 187 37.52 -12.61 -25.39
C ALA A 187 37.91 -12.30 -23.92
N THR A 188 37.20 -11.39 -23.26
CA THR A 188 36.64 -11.70 -21.93
C THR A 188 35.31 -10.98 -21.77
N HIS A 189 34.22 -11.73 -21.56
CA HIS A 189 32.97 -11.16 -21.05
C HIS A 189 33.31 -10.44 -19.74
N GLY A 190 33.40 -9.11 -19.78
CA GLY A 190 33.62 -8.29 -18.61
C GLY A 190 32.52 -8.61 -17.60
N LEU A 191 32.87 -9.33 -16.54
CA LEU A 191 31.96 -9.60 -15.44
C LEU A 191 31.48 -8.22 -14.94
N PRO A 192 30.18 -7.90 -15.04
CA PRO A 192 29.67 -6.69 -14.41
C PRO A 192 30.07 -6.77 -12.94
N LEU A 193 30.52 -5.65 -12.37
CA LEU A 193 30.85 -5.56 -10.95
C LEU A 193 29.63 -5.97 -10.13
N GLN A 194 29.50 -7.26 -9.83
CA GLN A 194 28.32 -7.84 -9.17
C GLN A 194 28.05 -7.15 -7.83
N LEU A 195 29.12 -6.68 -7.16
CA LEU A 195 29.03 -5.89 -5.95
C LEU A 195 28.35 -4.53 -6.18
N ALA A 196 28.65 -3.83 -7.28
CA ALA A 196 28.05 -2.54 -7.59
C ALA A 196 26.57 -2.70 -7.93
N ASP A 197 26.21 -3.72 -8.71
CA ASP A 197 24.82 -4.04 -9.03
C ASP A 197 24.05 -4.47 -7.78
N SER A 198 24.65 -5.28 -6.90
CA SER A 198 24.07 -5.68 -5.61
C SER A 198 23.84 -4.48 -4.69
N LEU A 199 24.82 -3.58 -4.56
CA LEU A 199 24.70 -2.38 -3.75
C LEU A 199 23.65 -1.42 -4.31
N GLN A 200 23.58 -1.27 -5.64
CA GLN A 200 22.55 -0.46 -6.27
C GLN A 200 21.15 -1.04 -6.04
N ALA A 201 21.00 -2.37 -6.08
CA ALA A 201 19.75 -3.05 -5.76
C ALA A 201 19.38 -2.87 -4.27
N GLU A 202 20.34 -2.92 -3.35
CA GLU A 202 20.11 -2.72 -1.93
C GLU A 202 19.71 -1.28 -1.59
N ILE A 203 20.39 -0.28 -2.18
CA ILE A 203 19.99 1.13 -2.09
C ILE A 203 18.57 1.34 -2.63
N ALA A 204 18.23 0.72 -3.78
CA ALA A 204 16.89 0.78 -4.35
C ALA A 204 15.84 0.14 -3.41
N SER A 205 16.18 -0.96 -2.74
CA SER A 205 15.33 -1.60 -1.73
C SER A 205 15.09 -0.68 -0.52
N SER A 206 16.13 -0.03 0.02
CA SER A 206 15.97 0.93 1.12
C SER A 206 15.11 2.14 0.72
N LEU A 207 15.25 2.63 -0.51
CA LEU A 207 14.38 3.69 -1.05
C LEU A 207 12.93 3.21 -1.22
N HIS A 208 12.72 1.96 -1.65
CA HIS A 208 11.38 1.38 -1.74
C HIS A 208 10.72 1.26 -0.34
N SER A 209 11.47 0.86 0.68
CA SER A 209 11.00 0.86 2.08
C SER A 209 10.60 2.27 2.53
N MET A 210 11.39 3.29 2.18
CA MET A 210 11.02 4.70 2.45
C MET A 210 9.73 5.10 1.71
N GLN A 211 9.56 4.69 0.45
CA GLN A 211 8.34 4.93 -0.33
C GLN A 211 7.11 4.35 0.37
N LEU A 212 7.20 3.11 0.85
CA LEU A 212 6.10 2.46 1.57
C LEU A 212 5.74 3.19 2.87
N ILE A 213 6.73 3.65 3.64
CA ILE A 213 6.49 4.44 4.86
C ILE A 213 5.80 5.77 4.54
N LEU A 214 6.25 6.47 3.49
CA LEU A 214 5.64 7.72 3.05
C LEU A 214 4.22 7.53 2.52
N LEU A 215 3.98 6.45 1.77
CA LEU A 215 2.65 6.08 1.30
C LEU A 215 1.72 5.74 2.47
N ASN A 216 2.16 4.92 3.41
CA ASN A 216 1.40 4.61 4.63
C ASN A 216 1.04 5.88 5.42
N THR A 217 1.93 6.87 5.44
CA THR A 217 1.66 8.18 6.06
C THR A 217 0.42 8.87 5.44
N LEU A 218 0.12 8.64 4.16
CA LEU A 218 -1.06 9.20 3.50
C LEU A 218 -2.37 8.51 3.94
N TYR A 219 -2.30 7.23 4.31
CA TYR A 219 -3.43 6.45 4.82
C TYR A 219 -3.75 6.73 6.30
N GLU A 220 -2.87 7.43 7.04
CA GLU A 220 -3.11 7.69 8.47
C GLU A 220 -4.21 8.75 8.71
N PRO A 221 -5.24 8.48 9.54
CA PRO A 221 -6.38 9.38 9.76
C PRO A 221 -6.02 10.66 10.51
N ALA A 222 -5.11 10.60 11.49
CA ALA A 222 -4.91 11.64 12.49
C ALA A 222 -3.89 12.74 12.10
N ARG A 223 -3.29 12.68 10.90
CA ARG A 223 -2.23 13.62 10.52
C ARG A 223 -2.78 14.90 9.92
N LYS A 224 -2.10 16.01 10.23
CA LYS A 224 -2.40 17.35 9.70
C LYS A 224 -1.76 17.56 8.33
N LEU A 225 -2.30 18.51 7.57
CA LEU A 225 -1.82 18.93 6.24
C LEU A 225 -0.28 19.03 6.09
N PRO A 226 0.49 19.58 7.04
CA PRO A 226 1.96 19.68 6.89
C PRO A 226 2.66 18.33 6.76
N ALA A 227 2.13 17.28 7.40
CA ALA A 227 2.71 15.94 7.31
C ALA A 227 2.48 15.31 5.93
N PHE A 228 1.25 15.45 5.39
CA PHE A 228 0.94 14.99 4.03
C PHE A 228 1.75 15.75 2.99
N TRP A 229 1.87 17.07 3.15
CA TRP A 229 2.68 17.89 2.26
C TRP A 229 4.15 17.45 2.27
N LYS A 230 4.73 17.22 3.45
CA LYS A 230 6.12 16.74 3.59
C LYS A 230 6.29 15.36 2.93
N ALA A 231 5.33 14.45 3.12
CA ALA A 231 5.36 13.12 2.51
C ALA A 231 5.28 13.19 0.97
N VAL A 232 4.31 13.94 0.43
CA VAL A 232 4.15 14.16 -1.02
C VAL A 232 5.39 14.84 -1.60
N GLN A 233 5.99 15.81 -0.89
CA GLN A 233 7.21 16.47 -1.35
C GLN A 233 8.39 15.49 -1.46
N PHE A 234 8.56 14.58 -0.50
CA PHE A 234 9.62 13.56 -0.59
C PHE A 234 9.32 12.53 -1.68
N LEU A 235 8.07 12.12 -1.87
CA LEU A 235 7.66 11.25 -2.98
C LEU A 235 7.95 11.90 -4.35
N ARG A 236 7.69 13.21 -4.49
CA ARG A 236 8.07 13.99 -5.69
C ARG A 236 9.58 14.02 -5.91
N ARG A 237 10.38 14.19 -4.84
CA ARG A 237 11.85 14.18 -4.91
C ARG A 237 12.42 12.82 -5.31
N MET A 238 11.76 11.73 -4.96
CA MET A 238 12.15 10.37 -5.35
C MET A 238 11.95 10.11 -6.85
N LYS A 239 11.04 10.85 -7.52
CA LYS A 239 10.66 10.66 -8.93
C LYS A 239 10.21 9.23 -9.27
N ALA A 240 9.75 8.47 -8.28
CA ALA A 240 9.34 7.07 -8.44
C ALA A 240 7.90 6.91 -8.93
N ILE A 241 7.04 7.92 -8.73
CA ILE A 241 5.62 7.92 -9.09
C ILE A 241 5.34 9.18 -9.91
N HIS A 242 4.54 9.06 -10.98
CA HIS A 242 4.08 10.21 -11.75
C HIS A 242 3.14 11.11 -10.93
N GLU A 243 3.10 12.40 -11.23
CA GLU A 243 2.29 13.36 -10.45
C GLU A 243 0.80 12.98 -10.43
N ASP A 244 0.27 12.51 -11.56
CA ASP A 244 -1.14 12.09 -11.70
C ASP A 244 -1.44 10.84 -10.85
N GLU A 245 -0.54 9.86 -10.85
CA GLU A 245 -0.66 8.66 -10.01
C GLU A 245 -0.56 9.02 -8.52
N LEU A 246 0.33 9.94 -8.15
CA LEU A 246 0.46 10.42 -6.78
C LEU A 246 -0.80 11.15 -6.30
N ALA A 247 -1.40 11.97 -7.17
CA ALA A 247 -2.68 12.64 -6.91
C ALA A 247 -3.81 11.63 -6.67
N LEU A 248 -3.89 10.58 -7.49
CA LEU A 248 -4.88 9.51 -7.35
C LEU A 248 -4.66 8.68 -6.07
N VAL A 249 -3.41 8.30 -5.78
CA VAL A 249 -3.05 7.56 -4.56
C VAL A 249 -3.35 8.39 -3.31
N PHE A 250 -3.10 9.69 -3.34
CA PHE A 250 -3.47 10.58 -2.25
C PHE A 250 -4.98 10.58 -2.02
N ILE A 251 -5.79 10.81 -3.07
CA ILE A 251 -7.24 10.83 -2.93
C ILE A 251 -7.80 9.48 -2.50
N SER A 252 -7.35 8.38 -3.10
CA SER A 252 -7.83 7.04 -2.75
C SER A 252 -7.52 6.69 -1.29
N ALA A 253 -6.33 7.05 -0.80
CA ALA A 253 -5.96 6.87 0.60
C ALA A 253 -6.85 7.69 1.55
N ARG A 254 -7.09 8.97 1.22
CA ARG A 254 -7.94 9.85 2.07
C ARG A 254 -9.42 9.45 2.02
N ILE A 255 -9.94 9.03 0.87
CA ILE A 255 -11.30 8.51 0.74
C ILE A 255 -11.44 7.20 1.51
N GLY A 256 -10.47 6.29 1.41
CA GLY A 256 -10.46 5.05 2.19
C GLY A 256 -10.49 5.31 3.68
N CYS A 257 -9.63 6.22 4.16
CA CYS A 257 -9.62 6.65 5.55
C CYS A 257 -10.96 7.27 6.00
N LEU A 258 -11.55 8.16 5.20
CA LEU A 258 -12.86 8.73 5.50
C LEU A 258 -13.93 7.63 5.56
N ARG A 259 -13.94 6.70 4.60
CA ARG A 259 -14.86 5.56 4.60
C ARG A 259 -14.71 4.72 5.87
N ASP A 260 -13.49 4.36 6.26
CA ASP A 260 -13.25 3.58 7.48
C ASP A 260 -13.78 4.28 8.74
N THR A 261 -13.65 5.61 8.82
CA THR A 261 -14.23 6.38 9.93
C THR A 261 -15.75 6.39 9.91
N LEU A 262 -16.37 6.49 8.73
CA LEU A 262 -17.82 6.49 8.56
C LEU A 262 -18.42 5.12 8.88
N ASP A 263 -17.79 4.04 8.39
CA ASP A 263 -18.17 2.66 8.68
C ASP A 263 -18.03 2.35 10.17
N GLY A 264 -16.99 2.90 10.83
CA GLY A 264 -16.84 2.80 12.28
C GLY A 264 -18.03 3.38 13.05
N ILE A 265 -18.55 4.54 12.63
CA ILE A 265 -19.72 5.17 13.25
C ILE A 265 -20.99 4.35 13.01
N GLU A 266 -21.16 3.78 11.82
CA GLU A 266 -22.30 2.91 11.51
C GLU A 266 -22.30 1.66 12.39
N ARG A 267 -21.13 1.05 12.60
CA ARG A 267 -20.97 -0.08 13.53
C ARG A 267 -21.24 0.31 14.99
N ASP A 268 -20.71 1.45 15.43
CA ASP A 268 -20.90 1.94 16.80
C ASP A 268 -22.36 2.27 17.12
N ALA A 269 -23.12 2.70 16.11
CA ALA A 269 -24.53 3.01 16.28
C ALA A 269 -25.39 1.75 16.50
N GLY A 270 -24.93 0.57 16.04
CA GLY A 270 -25.64 -0.70 16.19
C GLY A 270 -27.01 -0.72 15.50
N ILE A 271 -27.26 0.21 14.57
CA ILE A 271 -28.55 0.35 13.89
C ILE A 271 -28.58 -0.63 12.71
N PRO A 272 -29.52 -1.58 12.64
CA PRO A 272 -29.60 -2.54 11.54
C PRO A 272 -29.63 -1.82 10.19
N SER A 273 -28.73 -2.15 9.27
CA SER A 273 -28.67 -1.57 7.92
C SER A 273 -29.76 -2.10 6.99
N ASP A 274 -30.46 -3.17 7.41
CA ASP A 274 -31.55 -3.79 6.64
C ASP A 274 -32.74 -2.83 6.47
N ALA A 275 -32.74 -2.14 5.33
CA ALA A 275 -33.89 -1.42 4.78
C ALA A 275 -35.07 -2.34 4.42
N GLY A 276 -34.87 -3.67 4.46
CA GLY A 276 -35.79 -4.67 3.92
C GLY A 276 -36.98 -5.04 4.80
N SER A 277 -36.97 -4.70 6.09
CA SER A 277 -38.04 -5.12 7.01
C SER A 277 -38.44 -3.99 7.96
N LEU A 278 -39.16 -3.01 7.42
CA LEU A 278 -39.94 -2.02 8.20
C LEU A 278 -41.11 -2.67 8.98
N GLU A 279 -41.03 -3.97 9.28
CA GLU A 279 -41.99 -4.67 10.13
C GLU A 279 -41.64 -4.44 11.58
N PHE A 280 -42.19 -3.37 12.15
CA PHE A 280 -42.22 -3.22 13.59
C PHE A 280 -43.03 -4.37 14.20
N LYS A 281 -42.34 -5.32 14.85
CA LYS A 281 -42.97 -6.40 15.61
C LYS A 281 -43.36 -5.87 16.98
N PHE A 282 -44.58 -5.39 17.09
CA PHE A 282 -45.11 -4.95 18.38
C PHE A 282 -45.64 -6.14 19.19
N PRO A 283 -45.39 -6.19 20.52
CA PRO A 283 -46.00 -7.18 21.40
C PRO A 283 -47.53 -7.15 21.31
N ALA A 284 -48.16 -8.32 21.32
CA ALA A 284 -49.61 -8.45 21.30
C ALA A 284 -50.22 -7.74 22.53
N GLY A 285 -51.10 -6.77 22.29
CA GLY A 285 -51.76 -5.99 23.34
C GLY A 285 -51.14 -4.61 23.66
N SER A 286 -50.01 -4.25 23.02
CA SER A 286 -49.43 -2.90 23.13
C SER A 286 -50.41 -1.82 22.67
N THR A 287 -50.49 -0.72 23.43
CA THR A 287 -51.31 0.44 23.07
C THR A 287 -50.69 1.21 21.92
N VAL A 288 -51.48 1.97 21.15
CA VAL A 288 -50.94 2.73 20.01
C VAL A 288 -49.95 3.79 20.47
N GLU A 289 -50.18 4.40 21.63
CA GLU A 289 -49.24 5.34 22.22
C GLU A 289 -47.89 4.69 22.57
N GLU A 290 -47.89 3.45 23.08
CA GLU A 290 -46.64 2.71 23.36
C GLU A 290 -45.86 2.43 22.07
N ARG A 291 -46.55 1.99 21.02
CA ARG A 291 -45.95 1.74 19.70
C ARG A 291 -45.37 3.01 19.10
N GLU A 292 -46.14 4.09 19.16
CA GLU A 292 -45.73 5.41 18.67
C GLU A 292 -44.51 5.94 19.42
N ARG A 293 -44.43 5.75 20.75
CA ARG A 293 -43.26 6.13 21.57
C ARG A 293 -42.02 5.29 21.25
N GLU A 294 -42.19 4.01 20.93
CA GLU A 294 -41.07 3.15 20.53
C GLU A 294 -40.50 3.58 19.18
N ILE A 295 -41.38 3.77 18.18
CA ILE A 295 -40.99 4.27 16.86
C ILE A 295 -40.28 5.63 16.97
N ASP A 296 -40.80 6.54 17.81
CA ASP A 296 -40.23 7.88 18.01
C ASP A 296 -38.83 7.79 18.64
N ARG A 297 -38.63 6.90 19.61
CA ARG A 297 -37.32 6.68 20.24
C ARG A 297 -36.29 6.14 19.25
N GLU A 298 -36.66 5.12 18.47
CA GLU A 298 -35.79 4.59 17.41
C GLU A 298 -35.49 5.66 16.35
N ALA A 299 -36.48 6.47 15.98
CA ALA A 299 -36.29 7.56 15.02
C ALA A 299 -35.33 8.62 15.54
N ASP A 300 -35.38 8.97 16.83
CA ASP A 300 -34.44 9.89 17.48
C ASP A 300 -33.02 9.30 17.56
N ASP A 301 -32.88 8.01 17.86
CA ASP A 301 -31.59 7.31 17.81
C ASP A 301 -30.97 7.37 16.41
N VAL A 302 -31.76 7.08 15.37
CA VAL A 302 -31.33 7.18 13.96
C VAL A 302 -30.98 8.62 13.59
N ALA A 303 -31.77 9.60 14.04
CA ALA A 303 -31.50 11.01 13.77
C ALA A 303 -30.19 11.49 14.43
N ARG A 304 -29.91 11.05 15.67
CA ARG A 304 -28.64 11.34 16.36
C ARG A 304 -27.45 10.70 15.64
N PHE A 305 -27.59 9.46 15.18
CA PHE A 305 -26.58 8.80 14.34
C PHE A 305 -26.32 9.60 13.05
N LEU A 306 -27.37 9.91 12.29
CA LEU A 306 -27.27 10.64 11.04
C LEU A 306 -26.62 12.01 11.24
N LYS A 307 -26.96 12.71 12.33
CA LYS A 307 -26.34 13.99 12.68
C LYS A 307 -24.83 13.87 12.83
N LYS A 308 -24.36 12.87 13.58
CA LYS A 308 -22.92 12.58 13.77
C LYS A 308 -22.25 12.20 12.45
N TYR A 309 -22.90 11.35 11.67
CA TYR A 309 -22.41 10.91 10.35
C TYR A 309 -22.22 12.10 9.39
N ILE A 310 -23.23 12.97 9.28
CA ILE A 310 -23.20 14.15 8.40
C ILE A 310 -22.08 15.12 8.82
N ASP A 311 -21.86 15.32 10.13
CA ASP A 311 -20.80 16.21 10.62
C ASP A 311 -19.41 15.70 10.25
N ILE A 312 -19.14 14.41 10.45
CA ILE A 312 -17.85 13.79 10.16
C ILE A 312 -17.61 13.70 8.65
N TRP A 313 -18.63 13.33 7.87
CA TRP A 313 -18.55 13.36 6.41
C TRP A 313 -18.26 14.77 5.90
N ARG A 314 -18.95 15.80 6.43
CA ARG A 314 -18.75 17.20 6.02
C ARG A 314 -17.31 17.66 6.25
N GLU A 315 -16.80 17.42 7.45
CA GLU A 315 -15.45 17.83 7.84
C GLU A 315 -14.40 17.10 7.00
N GLY A 316 -14.55 15.78 6.85
CA GLY A 316 -13.67 14.97 6.00
C GLY A 316 -13.70 15.35 4.52
N ALA A 317 -14.89 15.63 3.96
CA ALA A 317 -15.04 16.08 2.58
C ALA A 317 -14.38 17.46 2.36
N TYR A 318 -14.61 18.42 3.26
CA TYR A 318 -14.02 19.74 3.18
C TYR A 318 -12.49 19.69 3.28
N ASP A 319 -11.98 18.92 4.24
CA ASP A 319 -10.55 18.72 4.44
C ASP A 319 -9.91 18.08 3.22
N LEU A 320 -10.51 17.02 2.67
CA LEU A 320 -9.96 16.31 1.52
C LEU A 320 -9.85 17.23 0.30
N VAL A 321 -10.91 17.98 -0.02
CA VAL A 321 -10.85 18.88 -1.19
C VAL A 321 -9.88 20.04 -0.95
N THR A 322 -9.81 20.59 0.27
CA THR A 322 -8.88 21.67 0.62
C THR A 322 -7.43 21.19 0.60
N GLN A 323 -7.15 20.00 1.14
CA GLN A 323 -5.83 19.37 1.13
C GLN A 323 -5.39 19.08 -0.31
N TYR A 324 -6.26 18.49 -1.12
CA TYR A 324 -5.98 18.23 -2.53
C TYR A 324 -5.67 19.52 -3.30
N THR A 325 -6.51 20.54 -3.12
CA THR A 325 -6.32 21.85 -3.76
C THR A 325 -4.98 22.48 -3.36
N THR A 326 -4.64 22.46 -2.07
CA THR A 326 -3.38 23.04 -1.58
C THR A 326 -2.14 22.26 -2.06
N ILE A 327 -2.21 20.92 -2.12
CA ILE A 327 -1.04 20.08 -2.43
C ILE A 327 -0.78 19.99 -3.94
N PHE A 328 -1.83 19.90 -4.76
CA PHE A 328 -1.73 19.57 -6.20
C PHE A 328 -2.14 20.73 -7.12
N LEU A 329 -2.97 21.67 -6.67
CA LEU A 329 -3.49 22.75 -7.54
C LEU A 329 -2.87 24.12 -7.25
N ASP A 330 -2.48 24.41 -6.01
CA ASP A 330 -1.87 25.70 -5.66
C ASP A 330 -0.39 25.75 -6.08
N ARG A 331 -0.15 26.44 -7.20
CA ARG A 331 1.18 26.67 -7.79
C ARG A 331 2.09 27.54 -6.90
N SER A 332 1.55 28.22 -5.90
CA SER A 332 2.30 29.08 -4.98
C SER A 332 3.22 28.29 -4.05
N HIS A 333 2.91 27.00 -3.84
CA HIS A 333 3.59 26.12 -2.89
C HIS A 333 4.27 24.91 -3.53
N ALA A 334 4.01 24.65 -4.82
CA ALA A 334 4.82 23.77 -5.65
C ALA A 334 6.14 24.49 -5.95
N GLY A 335 7.11 24.32 -5.03
CA GLY A 335 8.45 24.91 -5.03
C GLY A 335 8.84 25.56 -6.35
N ALA A 336 8.71 26.89 -6.40
CA ALA A 336 9.18 27.67 -7.52
C ALA A 336 10.63 27.28 -7.84
N ARG A 337 10.81 26.77 -9.08
CA ARG A 337 12.05 26.61 -9.84
C ARG A 337 12.87 25.35 -9.53
N ILE A 338 12.67 24.29 -10.33
CA ILE A 338 13.62 23.72 -11.32
C ILE A 338 12.80 22.75 -12.21
N ALA A 339 12.18 23.23 -13.29
CA ALA A 339 11.86 22.46 -14.49
C ALA A 339 11.30 23.41 -15.59
N PRO A 340 11.66 23.20 -16.87
CA PRO A 340 11.20 24.04 -17.98
C PRO A 340 9.74 23.77 -18.34
N SER A 341 9.14 24.74 -19.01
CA SER A 341 7.77 24.80 -19.50
C SER A 341 7.43 23.68 -20.50
N ALA A 342 6.90 22.53 -20.04
CA ALA A 342 6.44 21.47 -20.95
C ALA A 342 5.10 20.78 -20.61
N ASP A 343 4.63 20.66 -19.35
CA ASP A 343 3.47 19.78 -19.10
C ASP A 343 2.14 20.54 -18.91
N GLN A 344 1.46 20.85 -20.02
CA GLN A 344 0.04 21.23 -19.99
C GLN A 344 -0.86 20.05 -19.61
N ASP A 345 -0.43 18.80 -19.86
CA ASP A 345 -1.23 17.59 -19.65
C ASP A 345 -1.37 17.22 -18.16
N ALA A 346 -0.30 17.26 -17.36
CA ALA A 346 -0.35 16.98 -15.92
C ALA A 346 -1.22 17.99 -15.13
N SER A 347 -1.26 19.24 -15.61
CA SER A 347 -2.16 20.28 -15.09
C SER A 347 -3.64 19.95 -15.38
N THR A 348 -3.91 19.23 -16.45
CA THR A 348 -5.28 18.88 -16.88
C THR A 348 -5.80 17.69 -16.10
N SER A 349 -4.99 16.63 -15.94
CA SER A 349 -5.32 15.46 -15.11
C SER A 349 -5.67 15.82 -13.67
N SER A 350 -4.87 16.67 -13.02
CA SER A 350 -5.13 17.11 -11.65
C SER A 350 -6.45 17.90 -11.51
N TYR A 351 -6.85 18.63 -12.56
CA TYR A 351 -8.11 19.36 -12.56
C TYR A 351 -9.32 18.43 -12.81
N ILE A 352 -9.16 17.41 -13.66
CA ILE A 352 -10.18 16.37 -13.89
C ILE A 352 -10.46 15.62 -12.60
N ILE A 353 -9.40 15.23 -11.88
CA ILE A 353 -9.51 14.55 -10.59
C ILE A 353 -10.27 15.42 -9.57
N ARG A 354 -9.99 16.73 -9.53
CA ARG A 354 -10.76 17.68 -8.71
C ARG A 354 -12.25 17.70 -9.10
N GLN A 355 -12.56 17.58 -10.38
CA GLN A 355 -13.93 17.64 -10.89
C GLN A 355 -14.74 16.36 -10.60
N THR A 356 -14.09 15.20 -10.50
CA THR A 356 -14.75 13.92 -10.16
C THR A 356 -14.87 13.68 -8.65
N LEU A 357 -14.08 14.38 -7.85
CA LEU A 357 -14.06 14.24 -6.40
C LEU A 357 -15.42 14.51 -5.71
N PRO A 358 -16.22 15.54 -6.10
CA PRO A 358 -17.57 15.73 -5.60
C PRO A 358 -18.48 14.52 -5.70
N SER A 359 -18.49 13.86 -6.86
CA SER A 359 -19.33 12.67 -7.08
C SER A 359 -18.92 11.52 -6.16
N THR A 360 -17.62 11.24 -6.04
CA THR A 360 -17.13 10.15 -5.18
C THR A 360 -17.40 10.43 -3.70
N LEU A 361 -17.32 11.68 -3.26
CA LEU A 361 -17.69 12.05 -1.89
C LEU A 361 -19.20 11.89 -1.64
N LEU A 362 -20.04 12.27 -2.61
CA LEU A 362 -21.49 12.10 -2.52
C LEU A 362 -21.91 10.62 -2.53
N GLU A 363 -21.16 9.75 -3.20
CA GLU A 363 -21.37 8.29 -3.13
C GLU A 363 -21.17 7.71 -1.74
N LEU A 364 -20.40 8.37 -0.86
CA LEU A 364 -20.31 7.98 0.55
C LEU A 364 -21.55 8.42 1.35
N LEU A 365 -22.13 9.59 1.05
CA LEU A 365 -23.23 10.17 1.84
C LEU A 365 -24.62 9.68 1.41
N LEU A 366 -24.90 9.70 0.10
CA LEU A 366 -26.25 9.50 -0.43
C LEU A 366 -26.85 8.12 -0.13
N PRO A 367 -26.10 7.00 -0.21
CA PRO A 367 -26.63 5.68 0.15
C PRO A 367 -27.09 5.62 1.61
N THR A 368 -26.28 6.10 2.55
CA THR A 368 -26.62 6.16 3.97
C THR A 368 -27.86 7.03 4.20
N LEU A 369 -27.95 8.20 3.58
CA LEU A 369 -29.16 9.02 3.67
C LEU A 369 -30.40 8.28 3.12
N ARG A 370 -30.30 7.59 1.99
CA ARG A 370 -31.42 6.83 1.42
C ARG A 370 -31.91 5.71 2.33
N SER A 371 -31.01 5.04 3.05
CA SER A 371 -31.35 3.93 3.94
C SER A 371 -31.94 4.38 5.27
N TYR A 372 -31.45 5.48 5.85
CA TYR A 372 -31.76 5.86 7.23
C TYR A 372 -32.72 7.06 7.36
N LEU A 373 -32.83 7.92 6.35
CA LEU A 373 -33.63 9.15 6.46
C LEU A 373 -35.12 8.87 6.65
N GLU A 374 -35.67 7.82 6.04
CA GLU A 374 -37.06 7.41 6.28
C GLU A 374 -37.31 6.97 7.73
N ARG A 375 -36.32 6.32 8.34
CA ARG A 375 -36.41 5.83 9.72
C ARG A 375 -36.27 6.94 10.75
N ALA A 376 -35.62 8.05 10.39
CA ALA A 376 -35.48 9.22 11.24
C ALA A 376 -36.76 10.09 11.32
N TYR A 377 -37.81 9.80 10.54
CA TYR A 377 -39.09 10.52 10.65
C TYR A 377 -39.74 10.25 12.02
N PRO A 378 -40.14 11.29 12.78
CA PRO A 378 -40.41 12.68 12.35
C PRO A 378 -39.27 13.70 12.58
N HIS A 379 -38.11 13.30 13.08
CA HIS A 379 -36.98 14.19 13.44
C HIS A 379 -36.15 14.68 12.24
N LEU A 380 -36.79 14.95 11.11
CA LEU A 380 -36.11 15.34 9.87
C LEU A 380 -35.75 16.82 9.80
N ALA A 381 -36.44 17.70 10.52
CA ALA A 381 -36.19 19.15 10.43
C ALA A 381 -34.75 19.57 10.82
N PRO A 382 -34.18 19.06 11.93
CA PRO A 382 -32.79 19.33 12.28
C PRO A 382 -31.81 18.79 11.23
N LEU A 383 -32.07 17.59 10.71
CA LEU A 383 -31.25 16.95 9.68
C LEU A 383 -31.28 17.73 8.36
N ALA A 384 -32.46 18.16 7.93
CA ALA A 384 -32.63 18.98 6.73
C ALA A 384 -31.86 20.30 6.84
N THR A 385 -31.93 20.96 8.00
CA THR A 385 -31.17 22.18 8.27
C THR A 385 -29.66 21.93 8.22
N GLN A 386 -29.20 20.85 8.86
CA GLN A 386 -27.78 20.48 8.87
C GLN A 386 -27.26 20.13 7.47
N LEU A 387 -28.03 19.37 6.69
CA LEU A 387 -27.69 19.03 5.30
C LEU A 387 -27.70 20.26 4.39
N ALA A 388 -28.64 21.19 4.57
CA ALA A 388 -28.67 22.45 3.82
C ALA A 388 -27.46 23.35 4.14
N TYR A 389 -27.05 23.40 5.42
CA TYR A 389 -25.82 24.07 5.85
C TYR A 389 -24.58 23.38 5.27
N CYS A 390 -24.54 22.05 5.33
CA CYS A 390 -23.47 21.23 4.77
C CYS A 390 -23.28 21.51 3.27
N SER A 391 -24.36 21.46 2.48
CA SER A 391 -24.35 21.80 1.05
C SER A 391 -23.87 23.23 0.81
N SER A 392 -24.34 24.19 1.61
CA SER A 392 -23.91 25.60 1.48
C SER A 392 -22.44 25.81 1.82
N ALA A 393 -21.89 25.08 2.79
CA ALA A 393 -20.48 25.16 3.16
C ALA A 393 -19.59 24.58 2.05
N LEU A 394 -19.98 23.43 1.50
CA LEU A 394 -19.27 22.73 0.43
C LEU A 394 -19.45 23.38 -0.95
N ALA A 395 -20.50 24.19 -1.15
CA ALA A 395 -20.71 24.97 -2.37
C ALA A 395 -19.53 25.92 -2.66
N ARG A 396 -18.86 26.45 -1.63
CA ARG A 396 -17.65 27.27 -1.77
C ARG A 396 -16.49 26.54 -2.44
N VAL A 397 -16.51 25.22 -2.37
CA VAL A 397 -15.49 24.31 -2.88
C VAL A 397 -15.95 23.66 -4.20
N GLY A 398 -17.11 24.07 -4.73
CA GLY A 398 -17.68 23.58 -5.99
C GLY A 398 -18.64 22.39 -5.83
N MET A 399 -19.11 22.13 -4.61
CA MET A 399 -20.00 21.01 -4.29
C MET A 399 -21.35 21.52 -3.75
N ASP A 400 -22.32 21.76 -4.64
CA ASP A 400 -23.71 22.03 -4.23
C ASP A 400 -24.61 20.85 -4.61
N PHE A 401 -25.21 20.22 -3.61
CA PHE A 401 -26.07 19.05 -3.76
C PHE A 401 -27.48 19.28 -3.20
N ARG A 402 -27.89 20.53 -2.95
CA ARG A 402 -29.21 20.87 -2.38
C ARG A 402 -30.36 20.31 -3.23
N ALA A 403 -30.23 20.34 -4.56
CA ALA A 403 -31.21 19.78 -5.48
C ALA A 403 -31.42 18.26 -5.28
N LEU A 404 -30.39 17.54 -4.84
CA LEU A 404 -30.48 16.09 -4.55
C LEU A 404 -31.15 15.80 -3.21
N LEU A 405 -31.13 16.76 -2.27
CA LEU A 405 -31.70 16.59 -0.93
C LEU A 405 -33.23 16.72 -0.91
N SER A 406 -33.79 17.64 -1.71
CA SER A 406 -35.25 17.89 -1.73
C SER A 406 -36.09 16.62 -1.98
N PRO A 407 -35.84 15.82 -3.05
CA PRO A 407 -36.64 14.62 -3.30
C PRO A 407 -36.43 13.54 -2.24
N LEU A 408 -35.24 13.44 -1.64
CA LEU A 408 -34.96 12.48 -0.56
C LEU A 408 -35.76 12.80 0.69
N ILE A 409 -35.71 14.06 1.14
CA ILE A 409 -36.44 14.52 2.33
C ILE A 409 -37.95 14.39 2.09
N SER A 410 -38.44 14.83 0.94
CA SER A 410 -39.87 14.76 0.59
C SER A 410 -40.36 13.32 0.58
N ARG A 411 -39.61 12.39 0.00
CA ARG A 411 -39.94 10.96 0.01
C ARG A 411 -39.96 10.39 1.43
N SER A 412 -38.97 10.72 2.26
CA SER A 412 -38.94 10.27 3.66
C SER A 412 -40.10 10.81 4.48
N VAL A 413 -40.53 12.06 4.25
CA VAL A 413 -41.72 12.65 4.88
C VAL A 413 -43.00 11.92 4.44
N ILE A 414 -43.18 11.69 3.14
CA ILE A 414 -44.34 10.97 2.60
C ILE A 414 -44.39 9.55 3.18
N ASN A 415 -43.31 8.79 3.07
CA ASN A 415 -43.26 7.41 3.55
C ASN A 415 -43.46 7.32 5.06
N GLY A 416 -42.81 8.20 5.84
CA GLY A 416 -42.97 8.27 7.29
C GLY A 416 -44.40 8.60 7.71
N PHE A 417 -45.04 9.56 7.05
CA PHE A 417 -46.45 9.90 7.30
C PHE A 417 -47.40 8.75 6.95
N VAL A 418 -47.23 8.14 5.77
CA VAL A 418 -48.05 6.99 5.33
C VAL A 418 -47.90 5.82 6.29
N ARG A 419 -46.68 5.55 6.76
CA ARG A 419 -46.42 4.54 7.80
C ARG A 419 -47.18 4.84 9.08
N ASP A 420 -47.09 6.07 9.59
CA ASP A 420 -47.78 6.48 10.84
C ASP A 420 -49.31 6.36 10.70
N VAL A 421 -49.87 6.73 9.54
CA VAL A 421 -51.30 6.58 9.24
C VAL A 421 -51.72 5.11 9.16
N ARG A 422 -50.93 4.24 8.51
CA ARG A 422 -51.23 2.80 8.42
C ARG A 422 -51.12 2.10 9.78
N LEU A 423 -50.06 2.38 10.54
CA LEU A 423 -49.84 1.78 11.87
C LEU A 423 -50.80 2.32 12.94
N GLY A 424 -51.29 3.55 12.77
CA GLY A 424 -52.29 4.16 13.64
C GLY A 424 -53.72 3.89 13.18
N ALA A 425 -54.17 4.62 12.17
CA ALA A 425 -55.57 4.66 11.74
C ALA A 425 -56.05 3.31 11.15
N GLU A 426 -55.31 2.72 10.20
CA GLU A 426 -55.73 1.48 9.53
C GLU A 426 -55.65 0.26 10.45
N HIS A 427 -54.57 0.15 11.23
CA HIS A 427 -54.41 -0.92 12.20
C HIS A 427 -55.46 -0.83 13.33
N GLU A 428 -55.72 0.36 13.89
CA GLU A 428 -56.78 0.51 14.91
C GLU A 428 -58.16 0.16 14.32
N TRP A 429 -58.46 0.66 13.12
CA TRP A 429 -59.72 0.39 12.44
C TRP A 429 -59.92 -1.10 12.18
N SER A 430 -58.93 -1.75 11.57
CA SER A 430 -58.97 -3.20 11.30
C SER A 430 -59.07 -4.01 12.60
N GLY A 431 -58.41 -3.60 13.69
CA GLY A 431 -58.56 -4.23 15.00
C GLY A 431 -59.98 -4.13 15.58
N VAL A 432 -60.62 -2.96 15.44
CA VAL A 432 -62.03 -2.76 15.87
C VAL A 432 -62.98 -3.60 15.01
N VAL A 433 -62.83 -3.55 13.69
CA VAL A 433 -63.61 -4.36 12.75
C VAL A 433 -63.42 -5.84 13.04
N ALA A 434 -62.19 -6.30 13.30
CA ALA A 434 -61.92 -7.69 13.59
C ALA A 434 -62.62 -8.17 14.87
N LYS A 435 -62.58 -7.37 15.92
CA LYS A 435 -63.22 -7.67 17.21
C LYS A 435 -64.75 -7.78 17.12
N HIS A 436 -65.38 -6.95 16.29
CA HIS A 436 -66.85 -6.85 16.25
C HIS A 436 -67.51 -7.54 15.05
N VAL A 437 -66.78 -7.71 13.94
CA VAL A 437 -67.30 -8.18 12.66
C VAL A 437 -66.67 -9.53 12.28
N THR A 438 -65.35 -9.60 12.06
CA THR A 438 -64.73 -10.77 11.40
C THR A 438 -64.47 -11.95 12.33
N ASN A 439 -64.10 -11.72 13.60
CA ASN A 439 -63.73 -12.80 14.52
C ASN A 439 -64.94 -13.42 15.23
N LYS A 440 -66.17 -13.05 14.85
CA LYS A 440 -67.40 -13.58 15.44
C LYS A 440 -68.23 -14.32 14.38
N PRO A 441 -68.87 -15.44 14.74
CA PRO A 441 -69.72 -16.20 13.82
C PRO A 441 -70.97 -15.42 13.37
N LYS A 442 -71.42 -14.45 14.18
CA LYS A 442 -72.43 -13.45 13.81
C LYS A 442 -71.88 -12.06 14.09
N PRO A 443 -71.91 -11.13 13.13
CA PRO A 443 -71.43 -9.76 13.35
C PRO A 443 -72.21 -9.07 14.47
N SER A 444 -71.51 -8.27 15.28
CA SER A 444 -72.13 -7.47 16.34
C SER A 444 -73.02 -6.39 15.72
N ALA A 445 -74.14 -6.04 16.37
CA ALA A 445 -75.04 -5.00 15.88
C ALA A 445 -74.38 -3.61 15.87
N PRO A 446 -74.67 -2.75 14.88
CA PRO A 446 -74.14 -1.39 14.79
C PRO A 446 -74.28 -0.59 16.09
N SER A 447 -75.42 -0.67 16.78
CA SER A 447 -75.70 -0.01 18.06
C SER A 447 -74.74 -0.38 19.20
N ILE A 448 -74.06 -1.53 19.11
CA ILE A 448 -73.15 -2.04 20.16
C ILE A 448 -71.77 -1.37 20.08
N TRP A 449 -71.34 -0.93 18.89
CA TRP A 449 -69.95 -0.54 18.67
C TRP A 449 -69.74 0.71 17.81
N LEU A 450 -70.66 1.06 16.92
CA LEU A 450 -70.51 2.22 16.02
C LEU A 450 -70.93 3.55 16.65
N VAL A 451 -71.84 3.54 17.63
CA VAL A 451 -72.43 4.74 18.22
C VAL A 451 -72.27 4.75 19.74
N ALA A 452 -72.05 5.94 20.31
CA ALA A 452 -71.96 6.11 21.77
C ALA A 452 -73.31 5.94 22.48
N THR A 453 -74.37 6.53 21.94
CA THR A 453 -75.75 6.48 22.46
C THR A 453 -76.74 6.09 21.35
N PRO A 454 -77.30 4.86 21.35
CA PRO A 454 -78.12 4.36 20.24
C PRO A 454 -79.44 5.13 20.02
N ASN A 455 -79.90 5.89 21.02
CA ASN A 455 -81.13 6.68 20.95
C ASN A 455 -80.93 8.14 20.51
N SER A 456 -79.68 8.58 20.28
CA SER A 456 -79.34 9.99 19.98
C SER A 456 -78.46 10.10 18.73
N VAL A 457 -78.85 9.42 17.65
CA VAL A 457 -78.11 9.42 16.39
C VAL A 457 -78.52 10.63 15.54
N PRO A 458 -77.57 11.45 15.05
CA PRO A 458 -77.88 12.51 14.11
C PRO A 458 -78.52 11.97 12.83
N ALA A 459 -79.51 12.67 12.28
CA ALA A 459 -80.12 12.29 11.02
C ALA A 459 -79.09 12.31 9.88
N PHE A 460 -78.93 11.22 9.13
CA PHE A 460 -77.89 11.14 8.10
C PHE A 460 -78.00 12.21 7.00
N LYS A 461 -79.21 12.73 6.75
CA LYS A 461 -79.47 13.80 5.77
C LYS A 461 -78.92 15.16 6.21
N THR A 462 -78.74 15.39 7.51
CA THR A 462 -78.20 16.66 8.05
C THR A 462 -76.68 16.60 8.26
N LEU A 463 -76.06 15.44 8.06
CA LEU A 463 -74.62 15.25 8.17
C LEU A 463 -73.90 15.78 6.93
N ALA A 464 -73.31 16.96 7.06
CA ALA A 464 -72.41 17.55 6.09
C ALA A 464 -71.36 18.41 6.81
N LEU A 465 -70.15 18.47 6.25
CA LEU A 465 -69.13 19.39 6.74
C LEU A 465 -69.53 20.84 6.42
N SER A 466 -69.65 21.69 7.44
CA SER A 466 -69.90 23.12 7.22
C SER A 466 -68.60 23.81 6.75
N PRO A 467 -68.63 24.59 5.65
CA PRO A 467 -67.46 25.33 5.17
C PRO A 467 -66.98 26.40 6.17
N SER A 468 -67.86 26.87 7.07
CA SER A 468 -67.52 27.83 8.13
C SER A 468 -66.62 27.27 9.23
N ASN A 469 -66.48 25.95 9.32
CA ASN A 469 -65.65 25.33 10.36
C ASN A 469 -64.16 25.57 10.08
N ALA A 470 -63.39 25.82 11.13
CA ALA A 470 -61.94 25.97 11.00
C ALA A 470 -61.30 24.67 10.49
N SER A 471 -60.39 24.78 9.52
CA SER A 471 -59.69 23.63 8.91
C SER A 471 -58.88 22.79 9.90
N HIS A 472 -58.49 23.36 11.04
CA HIS A 472 -57.70 22.70 12.10
C HIS A 472 -58.55 22.16 13.27
N SER A 473 -59.85 22.47 13.33
CA SER A 473 -60.70 22.04 14.45
C SER A 473 -61.42 20.74 14.09
N PRO A 474 -61.27 19.65 14.87
CA PRO A 474 -61.94 18.38 14.59
C PRO A 474 -63.48 18.51 14.67
N PRO A 475 -64.25 17.85 13.78
CA PRO A 475 -65.71 17.92 13.80
C PRO A 475 -66.28 17.22 15.04
N GLN A 476 -66.99 17.97 15.91
CA GLN A 476 -67.60 17.41 17.12
C GLN A 476 -68.64 16.32 16.84
N VAL A 477 -69.27 16.35 15.66
CA VAL A 477 -70.26 15.35 15.23
C VAL A 477 -69.69 13.92 15.23
N LEU A 478 -68.38 13.77 15.00
CA LEU A 478 -67.73 12.45 15.00
C LEU A 478 -67.64 11.82 16.40
N THR A 479 -67.81 12.60 17.48
CA THR A 479 -67.85 12.06 18.85
C THR A 479 -69.05 11.13 19.10
N ALA A 480 -70.13 11.31 18.33
CA ALA A 480 -71.27 10.39 18.35
C ALA A 480 -70.91 8.98 17.83
N PHE A 481 -69.80 8.87 17.09
CA PHE A 481 -69.29 7.64 16.47
C PHE A 481 -67.89 7.30 17.00
N PRO A 482 -67.76 6.64 18.18
CA PRO A 482 -66.48 6.42 18.83
C PRO A 482 -65.38 5.78 17.96
N PRO A 483 -65.66 4.80 17.08
CA PRO A 483 -64.63 4.24 16.19
C PRO A 483 -64.08 5.26 15.19
N LEU A 484 -64.94 6.10 14.61
CA LEU A 484 -64.53 7.16 13.68
C LEU A 484 -63.76 8.27 14.41
N ALA A 485 -64.15 8.61 15.64
CA ALA A 485 -63.43 9.56 16.47
C ALA A 485 -62.01 9.06 16.85
N LYS A 486 -61.86 7.77 17.17
CA LYS A 486 -60.54 7.17 17.43
C LYS A 486 -59.65 7.21 16.19
N MET A 487 -60.19 6.82 15.03
CA MET A 487 -59.49 6.90 13.76
C MET A 487 -59.05 8.34 13.44
N LEU A 488 -59.94 9.31 13.63
CA LEU A 488 -59.62 10.73 13.48
C LEU A 488 -58.47 11.16 14.41
N ASN A 489 -58.46 10.73 15.68
CA ASN A 489 -57.37 11.02 16.60
C ASN A 489 -56.03 10.44 16.13
N ALA A 490 -56.02 9.27 15.50
CA ALA A 490 -54.81 8.70 14.88
C ALA A 490 -54.31 9.58 13.72
N TYR A 491 -55.19 10.06 12.84
CA TYR A 491 -54.83 11.03 11.80
C TYR A 491 -54.28 12.33 12.38
N ILE A 492 -54.91 12.89 13.41
CA ILE A 492 -54.43 14.12 14.07
C ILE A 492 -53.03 13.92 14.66
N ARG A 493 -52.76 12.77 15.29
CA ARG A 493 -51.41 12.42 15.78
C ARG A 493 -50.39 12.41 14.65
N ALA A 494 -50.70 11.78 13.52
CA ALA A 494 -49.83 11.77 12.34
C ALA A 494 -49.62 13.17 11.75
N LEU A 495 -50.66 14.01 11.68
CA LEU A 495 -50.56 15.41 11.21
C LEU A 495 -49.72 16.28 12.14
N ASN A 496 -49.82 16.08 13.46
CA ASN A 496 -48.99 16.79 14.43
C ASN A 496 -47.50 16.46 14.28
N ARG A 497 -47.17 15.22 13.90
CA ARG A 497 -45.80 14.81 13.56
C ARG A 497 -45.35 15.41 12.24
N LEU A 498 -46.19 15.40 11.21
CA LEU A 498 -45.92 16.00 9.89
C LEU A 498 -45.62 17.51 10.00
N ARG A 499 -46.29 18.22 10.91
CA ARG A 499 -46.10 19.65 11.15
C ARG A 499 -44.65 20.03 11.44
N MET A 500 -43.83 19.11 11.95
CA MET A 500 -42.42 19.37 12.24
C MET A 500 -41.61 19.67 10.97
N LEU A 501 -41.96 19.06 9.83
CA LEU A 501 -41.37 19.34 8.52
C LEU A 501 -42.34 18.94 7.41
N ALA A 502 -42.93 19.93 6.74
CA ALA A 502 -43.88 19.74 5.65
C ALA A 502 -43.36 20.39 4.35
N PRO A 503 -42.53 19.69 3.55
CA PRO A 503 -42.07 20.21 2.25
C PRO A 503 -43.24 20.35 1.27
N VAL A 504 -43.33 21.46 0.55
CA VAL A 504 -44.44 21.73 -0.39
C VAL A 504 -44.57 20.61 -1.45
N ASP A 505 -43.43 20.08 -1.92
CA ASP A 505 -43.38 18.98 -2.89
C ASP A 505 -43.99 17.67 -2.35
N ALA A 506 -44.12 17.53 -1.02
CA ALA A 506 -44.68 16.35 -0.37
C ALA A 506 -46.22 16.38 -0.27
N LEU A 507 -46.87 17.54 -0.51
CA LEU A 507 -48.31 17.74 -0.31
C LEU A 507 -49.15 16.63 -0.95
N TRP A 508 -48.98 16.39 -2.25
CA TRP A 508 -49.83 15.44 -2.97
C TRP A 508 -49.52 13.99 -2.63
N GLY A 509 -48.27 13.66 -2.29
CA GLY A 509 -47.93 12.33 -1.80
C GLY A 509 -48.54 12.03 -0.43
N VAL A 510 -48.55 13.02 0.47
CA VAL A 510 -49.20 12.93 1.79
C VAL A 510 -50.71 12.79 1.64
N VAL A 511 -51.34 13.59 0.77
CA VAL A 511 -52.78 13.50 0.49
C VAL A 511 -53.13 12.14 -0.10
N ASP A 512 -52.43 11.67 -1.13
CA ASP A 512 -52.72 10.37 -1.77
C ASP A 512 -52.59 9.20 -0.78
N GLY A 513 -51.56 9.22 0.07
CA GLY A 513 -51.37 8.21 1.09
C GLY A 513 -52.44 8.22 2.20
N ALA A 514 -52.92 9.41 2.59
CA ALA A 514 -54.07 9.52 3.49
C ALA A 514 -55.37 9.03 2.82
N GLU A 515 -55.56 9.36 1.54
CA GLU A 515 -56.72 8.95 0.75
C GLU A 515 -56.75 7.42 0.54
N GLU A 516 -55.61 6.77 0.31
CA GLU A 516 -55.49 5.30 0.22
C GLU A 516 -55.89 4.63 1.54
N CYS A 517 -55.40 5.12 2.68
CA CYS A 517 -55.78 4.58 3.98
C CYS A 517 -57.27 4.80 4.29
N LEU A 518 -57.80 5.99 3.96
CA LEU A 518 -59.24 6.24 4.03
C LEU A 518 -60.01 5.24 3.15
N ALA A 519 -59.59 5.01 1.90
CA ALA A 519 -60.27 4.08 1.00
C ALA A 519 -60.34 2.66 1.58
N ASN A 520 -59.24 2.15 2.15
CA ASN A 520 -59.20 0.84 2.81
C ASN A 520 -60.17 0.75 4.00
N THR A 521 -60.14 1.76 4.88
CA THR A 521 -61.04 1.80 6.06
C THR A 521 -62.52 1.93 5.65
N GLY A 522 -62.80 2.75 4.64
CA GLY A 522 -64.14 2.96 4.07
C GLY A 522 -64.68 1.73 3.36
N HIS A 523 -63.83 0.98 2.66
CA HIS A 523 -64.19 -0.30 2.03
C HIS A 523 -64.61 -1.31 3.10
N GLY A 524 -63.83 -1.45 4.19
CA GLY A 524 -64.16 -2.36 5.30
C GLY A 524 -65.51 -2.02 5.96
N LEU A 525 -65.81 -0.73 6.15
CA LEU A 525 -67.11 -0.29 6.69
C LEU A 525 -68.25 -0.58 5.71
N LEU A 526 -68.04 -0.34 4.41
CA LEU A 526 -69.06 -0.54 3.38
C LEU A 526 -69.41 -2.01 3.22
N GLN A 527 -68.39 -2.87 3.21
CA GLN A 527 -68.57 -4.31 3.14
C GLN A 527 -69.41 -4.82 4.32
N TYR A 528 -69.09 -4.37 5.54
CA TYR A 528 -69.92 -4.66 6.72
C TYR A 528 -71.36 -4.18 6.56
N ALA A 529 -71.58 -2.98 6.04
CA ALA A 529 -72.92 -2.43 5.83
C ALA A 529 -73.74 -3.22 4.78
N LYS A 530 -73.11 -3.68 3.69
CA LYS A 530 -73.73 -4.53 2.65
C LYS A 530 -74.03 -5.95 3.15
N ASP A 531 -73.19 -6.48 4.02
CA ASP A 531 -73.33 -7.84 4.58
C ASP A 531 -74.28 -7.90 5.78
N TRP A 532 -74.66 -6.75 6.36
CA TRP A 532 -75.60 -6.70 7.48
C TRP A 532 -77.00 -7.20 7.08
N ARG A 533 -77.43 -8.31 7.67
CA ARG A 533 -78.75 -8.96 7.46
C ARG A 533 -79.74 -8.73 8.61
N GLY A 534 -79.40 -7.89 9.59
CA GLY A 534 -80.28 -7.58 10.72
C GLY A 534 -81.38 -6.61 10.30
N GLY A 535 -82.61 -7.08 10.16
CA GLY A 535 -83.77 -6.33 9.64
C GLY A 535 -84.35 -5.23 10.53
N ASP A 536 -83.60 -4.74 11.53
CA ASP A 536 -84.05 -3.66 12.40
C ASP A 536 -83.78 -2.29 11.75
N ALA A 537 -84.85 -1.54 11.47
CA ALA A 537 -84.77 -0.21 10.83
C ALA A 537 -83.87 0.77 11.62
N LYS A 538 -83.78 0.62 12.94
CA LYS A 538 -82.89 1.42 13.81
C LYS A 538 -81.41 1.16 13.55
N GLU A 539 -81.03 -0.10 13.31
CA GLU A 539 -79.63 -0.47 13.02
C GLU A 539 -79.20 0.01 11.64
N ILE A 540 -80.12 -0.02 10.67
CA ILE A 540 -79.90 0.54 9.33
C ILE A 540 -79.71 2.07 9.41
N GLN A 541 -80.53 2.78 10.21
CA GLN A 541 -80.36 4.22 10.44
C GLN A 541 -79.01 4.56 11.07
N ILE A 542 -78.51 3.75 12.01
CA ILE A 542 -77.19 3.91 12.60
C ILE A 542 -76.09 3.75 11.54
N LEU A 543 -76.17 2.73 10.69
CA LEU A 543 -75.23 2.51 9.59
C LEU A 543 -75.25 3.66 8.58
N GLN A 544 -76.43 4.17 8.24
CA GLN A 544 -76.58 5.33 7.35
C GLN A 544 -75.93 6.58 7.94
N ALA A 545 -76.15 6.83 9.23
CA ALA A 545 -75.55 7.98 9.91
C ALA A 545 -74.02 7.84 10.03
N ALA A 546 -73.50 6.64 10.32
CA ALA A 546 -72.06 6.38 10.36
C ALA A 546 -71.41 6.52 8.97
N GLY A 547 -72.05 6.00 7.91
CA GLY A 547 -71.59 6.12 6.54
C GLY A 547 -71.58 7.57 6.04
N ALA A 548 -72.62 8.34 6.37
CA ALA A 548 -72.69 9.77 6.06
C ALA A 548 -71.67 10.59 6.89
N ALA A 549 -71.46 10.25 8.17
CA ALA A 549 -70.42 10.87 8.99
C ALA A 549 -69.01 10.61 8.43
N TYR A 550 -68.76 9.40 7.92
CA TYR A 550 -67.50 9.05 7.27
C TYR A 550 -67.32 9.82 5.94
N THR A 551 -68.26 9.71 5.01
CA THR A 551 -68.14 10.26 3.65
C THR A 551 -68.30 11.78 3.56
N ARG A 552 -69.23 12.37 4.32
CA ARG A 552 -69.60 13.79 4.20
C ARG A 552 -68.96 14.69 5.25
N VAL A 553 -68.40 14.12 6.32
CA VAL A 553 -67.77 14.89 7.42
C VAL A 553 -66.29 14.54 7.56
N LEU A 554 -65.94 13.27 7.83
CA LEU A 554 -64.54 12.88 8.09
C LEU A 554 -63.65 13.05 6.86
N VAL A 555 -64.02 12.47 5.72
CA VAL A 555 -63.21 12.50 4.49
C VAL A 555 -62.95 13.94 4.02
N PRO A 556 -63.98 14.80 3.84
CA PRO A 556 -63.76 16.18 3.39
C PRO A 556 -63.00 17.00 4.42
N TRP A 557 -63.20 16.74 5.72
CA TRP A 557 -62.46 17.44 6.76
C TRP A 557 -60.98 17.07 6.73
N LEU A 558 -60.63 15.79 6.57
CA LEU A 558 -59.23 15.37 6.56
C LEU A 558 -58.48 15.94 5.34
N GLN A 559 -59.10 15.91 4.16
CA GLN A 559 -58.55 16.55 2.96
C GLN A 559 -58.30 18.05 3.19
N ARG A 560 -59.27 18.74 3.79
CA ARG A 560 -59.14 20.17 4.14
C ARG A 560 -58.07 20.41 5.21
N ALA A 561 -57.99 19.55 6.22
CA ALA A 561 -57.00 19.67 7.30
C ALA A 561 -55.57 19.49 6.78
N ILE A 562 -55.33 18.60 5.82
CA ILE A 562 -54.03 18.45 5.18
C ILE A 562 -53.74 19.67 4.30
N VAL A 563 -54.60 19.95 3.32
CA VAL A 563 -54.35 20.96 2.27
C VAL A 563 -54.33 22.38 2.84
N GLU A 564 -55.39 22.79 3.54
CA GLU A 564 -55.51 24.15 4.09
C GLU A 564 -54.87 24.26 5.48
N GLY A 565 -54.91 23.21 6.29
CA GLY A 565 -54.43 23.26 7.67
C GLY A 565 -52.90 23.14 7.79
N VAL A 566 -52.29 22.14 7.16
CA VAL A 566 -50.84 21.90 7.25
C VAL A 566 -50.07 22.67 6.17
N PHE A 567 -50.53 22.62 4.93
CA PHE A 567 -49.81 23.20 3.78
C PHE A 567 -50.28 24.61 3.39
N SER A 568 -51.38 25.10 3.95
CA SER A 568 -51.97 26.42 3.60
C SER A 568 -52.19 26.61 2.08
N ALA A 569 -52.50 25.52 1.37
CA ALA A 569 -52.76 25.50 -0.07
C ALA A 569 -54.27 25.51 -0.39
N SER A 570 -54.64 25.70 -1.67
CA SER A 570 -56.04 25.58 -2.11
C SER A 570 -56.34 24.20 -2.70
N LEU A 571 -57.49 23.63 -2.36
CA LEU A 571 -57.99 22.39 -2.98
C LEU A 571 -58.17 22.51 -4.51
N ASN A 572 -58.34 23.73 -5.03
CA ASN A 572 -58.48 24.01 -6.46
C ASN A 572 -57.14 23.88 -7.23
N ASP A 573 -56.00 23.96 -6.54
CA ASP A 573 -54.67 23.86 -7.15
C ASP A 573 -54.40 22.43 -7.69
N ARG A 574 -55.07 21.41 -7.14
CA ARG A 574 -54.99 20.01 -7.63
C ARG A 574 -55.56 19.85 -9.03
N GLN A 575 -56.58 20.63 -9.41
CA GLN A 575 -57.25 20.52 -10.71
C GLN A 575 -56.46 21.23 -11.81
N SER A 576 -55.79 22.34 -11.50
CA SER A 576 -54.94 23.07 -12.46
C SER A 576 -53.65 22.31 -12.81
N ALA A 577 -53.14 21.48 -11.89
CA ALA A 577 -51.96 20.63 -12.15
C ALA A 577 -52.24 19.45 -13.09
N VAL A 578 -53.51 19.05 -13.26
CA VAL A 578 -53.93 17.89 -14.07
C VAL A 578 -53.99 18.22 -15.56
N ASP A 579 -54.29 19.46 -15.92
CA ASP A 579 -54.43 19.87 -17.33
C ASP A 579 -53.08 20.13 -18.04
N GLY A 580 -51.95 20.06 -17.32
CA GLY A 580 -50.62 20.41 -17.82
C GLY A 580 -49.63 19.26 -18.09
N ALA A 581 -49.87 18.04 -17.60
CA ALA A 581 -48.92 16.92 -17.70
C ALA A 581 -49.63 15.63 -18.15
N GLY A 582 -49.34 15.19 -19.39
CA GLY A 582 -49.98 14.04 -20.06
C GLY A 582 -49.50 12.65 -19.62
N ASP A 583 -49.07 12.46 -18.37
CA ASP A 583 -48.69 11.15 -17.83
C ASP A 583 -49.44 10.90 -16.50
N PRO A 584 -49.83 9.65 -16.17
CA PRO A 584 -50.50 9.35 -14.90
C PRO A 584 -49.53 9.61 -13.74
N VAL A 585 -49.68 10.77 -13.11
CA VAL A 585 -48.82 11.24 -12.02
C VAL A 585 -48.85 10.26 -10.84
N VAL A 586 -47.68 9.95 -10.29
CA VAL A 586 -47.49 9.29 -8.99
C VAL A 586 -48.25 10.11 -7.94
N GLY A 587 -49.36 9.59 -7.39
CA GLY A 587 -50.20 10.32 -6.42
C GLY A 587 -51.70 10.44 -6.74
N GLU A 588 -52.23 9.60 -7.65
CA GLU A 588 -53.67 9.55 -7.94
C GLU A 588 -54.37 8.25 -7.56
N LYS A 589 -53.63 7.25 -7.06
CA LYS A 589 -54.21 5.94 -6.76
C LYS A 589 -55.20 6.05 -5.61
N GLY A 590 -54.78 6.64 -4.48
CA GLY A 590 -55.61 6.87 -3.31
C GLY A 590 -56.83 7.74 -3.64
N LYS A 591 -56.65 8.79 -4.45
CA LYS A 591 -57.77 9.63 -4.92
C LYS A 591 -58.83 8.82 -5.68
N ARG A 592 -58.42 7.98 -6.63
CA ARG A 592 -59.34 7.17 -7.45
C ARG A 592 -60.07 6.15 -6.59
N GLU A 593 -59.34 5.45 -5.74
CA GLU A 593 -59.89 4.45 -4.82
C GLU A 593 -60.88 5.08 -3.85
N LEU A 594 -60.50 6.18 -3.19
CA LEU A 594 -61.38 6.89 -2.26
C LEU A 594 -62.62 7.43 -2.98
N SER A 595 -62.46 8.04 -4.17
CA SER A 595 -63.59 8.55 -4.94
C SER A 595 -64.57 7.43 -5.34
N PHE A 596 -64.06 6.25 -5.68
CA PHE A 596 -64.87 5.07 -5.95
C PHE A 596 -65.64 4.62 -4.70
N ILE A 597 -64.96 4.50 -3.55
CA ILE A 597 -65.57 4.10 -2.28
C ILE A 597 -66.63 5.11 -1.81
N VAL A 598 -66.38 6.41 -1.93
CA VAL A 598 -67.34 7.46 -1.57
C VAL A 598 -68.59 7.39 -2.47
N ARG A 599 -68.43 7.17 -3.78
CA ARG A 599 -69.57 7.00 -4.70
C ARG A 599 -70.40 5.75 -4.38
N GLU A 600 -69.74 4.63 -4.10
CA GLU A 600 -70.40 3.40 -3.67
C GLU A 600 -71.18 3.58 -2.36
N TRP A 601 -70.62 4.31 -1.41
CA TRP A 601 -71.31 4.69 -0.17
C TRP A 601 -72.54 5.55 -0.42
N GLU A 602 -72.44 6.60 -1.24
CA GLU A 602 -73.57 7.46 -1.58
C GLU A 602 -74.67 6.70 -2.33
N SER A 603 -74.29 5.78 -3.23
CA SER A 603 -75.23 4.86 -3.89
C SER A 603 -75.96 3.97 -2.89
N TRP A 604 -75.23 3.37 -1.94
CA TRP A 604 -75.82 2.55 -0.88
C TRP A 604 -76.77 3.35 0.02
N LEU A 605 -76.37 4.56 0.44
CA LEU A 605 -77.21 5.48 1.22
C LEU A 605 -78.50 5.86 0.48
N GLY A 606 -78.42 6.05 -0.85
CA GLY A 606 -79.59 6.33 -1.69
C GLY A 606 -80.53 5.14 -1.86
N SER A 607 -79.98 3.93 -2.01
CA SER A 607 -80.76 2.69 -2.19
C SER A 607 -81.47 2.17 -0.93
N THR A 608 -80.97 2.55 0.25
CA THR A 608 -81.49 2.12 1.56
C THR A 608 -82.37 3.18 2.24
N GLY A 609 -82.59 4.32 1.58
CA GLY A 609 -83.54 5.33 2.03
C GLY A 609 -84.96 4.81 1.94
N ILE A 610 -85.57 4.51 3.09
CA ILE A 610 -87.02 4.28 3.23
C ILE A 610 -87.77 5.56 2.85
#